data_AF-K3W0F2-F1
#
_entry.id   AF-K3W0F2-F1
#
_cell.length_a   1.000
_cell.length_b   1.000
_cell.length_c   1.000
_cell.angle_alpha   90.00
_cell.angle_beta   90.00
_cell.angle_gamma   90.00
#
_symmetry.space_group_name_H-M   'P 1'
#
loop_
_entity.id
_entity.type
_entity.pdbx_description
1 polymer ?
#
loop_
_entity_poly.entity_id
_entity_poly.type
_entity_poly.pdbx_seq_one_letter_code
_entity_poly.pdbx_strand_id
1 'polypeptide(L)'
;MSEPTSDDNSTTNHENTPASGSASSASSHSDCRSSTSSGSGELPSDPDECRHLGHIEAIPFGHNCNVRIIRRARVAYDEDNWFVMNWNFYGPKVDICYRIPGPKNTWIARISSRANEEELLRIVGHHSSQEQKRWDRVHYITSESHMGEDAVSFIIECVKRTATGRLFHKATGPEKIPALQQRMGFQVIEV
;
A
#
# COMPACT_ATOMS: atom_id res chain seq x y z
N MET A 1 -1.28 61.50 -24.12
CA MET A 1 -1.74 61.10 -22.78
C MET A 1 -0.85 59.93 -22.39
N SER A 2 0.39 60.13 -21.94
CA SER A 2 0.94 61.18 -21.05
C SER A 2 0.56 60.93 -19.59
N GLU A 3 1.60 60.73 -18.77
CA GLU A 3 1.61 60.44 -17.34
C GLU A 3 1.69 61.78 -16.53
N PRO A 4 2.20 61.85 -15.28
CA PRO A 4 2.06 60.99 -14.08
C PRO A 4 1.63 61.79 -12.81
N THR A 5 1.37 61.10 -11.69
CA THR A 5 1.72 61.52 -10.30
C THR A 5 1.78 60.25 -9.43
N SER A 6 2.78 59.89 -8.60
CA SER A 6 3.81 60.60 -7.79
C SER A 6 3.28 61.37 -6.58
N ASP A 7 3.81 61.23 -5.34
CA ASP A 7 4.73 60.22 -4.75
C ASP A 7 4.09 59.68 -3.43
N ASP A 8 4.63 59.49 -2.22
CA ASP A 8 5.93 59.68 -1.53
C ASP A 8 5.85 58.88 -0.17
N ASN A 9 6.84 58.56 0.68
CA ASN A 9 8.29 58.84 0.73
C ASN A 9 9.11 57.66 1.36
N SER A 10 9.43 57.72 2.67
CA SER A 10 10.38 56.85 3.42
C SER A 10 10.06 56.89 4.95
N THR A 11 10.85 56.51 5.98
CA THR A 11 12.32 56.65 6.21
C THR A 11 12.85 55.78 7.39
N THR A 12 13.92 54.98 7.16
CA THR A 12 15.15 54.77 8.02
C THR A 12 15.08 54.26 9.48
N ASN A 13 16.10 53.64 10.13
CA ASN A 13 17.40 53.00 9.76
C ASN A 13 18.02 52.27 10.99
N HIS A 14 19.24 51.70 10.84
CA HIS A 14 20.29 51.42 11.86
C HIS A 14 20.16 50.15 12.74
N GLU A 15 21.24 49.43 13.12
CA GLU A 15 22.58 49.23 12.52
C GLU A 15 23.36 48.07 13.24
N ASN A 16 24.60 47.79 12.79
CA ASN A 16 25.74 47.22 13.52
C ASN A 16 25.83 45.71 13.85
N THR A 17 26.65 45.01 13.06
CA THR A 17 27.50 43.88 13.49
C THR A 17 28.67 44.39 14.38
N PRO A 18 29.36 43.54 15.17
CA PRO A 18 30.71 43.17 14.71
C PRO A 18 31.26 41.78 15.14
N ALA A 19 32.25 41.33 14.36
CA ALA A 19 33.49 40.61 14.71
C ALA A 19 33.49 39.28 15.52
N SER A 20 34.21 38.33 14.90
CA SER A 20 34.77 37.05 15.36
C SER A 20 35.34 36.98 16.79
N GLY A 21 35.21 35.79 17.39
CA GLY A 21 36.04 35.34 18.52
C GLY A 21 36.39 33.85 18.39
N SER A 22 37.67 33.53 18.17
CA SER A 22 38.16 32.14 18.08
C SER A 22 38.71 31.67 19.43
N ALA A 23 38.22 30.55 19.94
CA ALA A 23 38.76 29.89 21.13
C ALA A 23 38.75 28.36 20.99
N SER A 24 39.90 27.78 20.63
CA SER A 24 40.10 26.33 20.59
C SER A 24 40.52 25.81 21.97
N SER A 25 39.90 24.75 22.49
CA SER A 25 40.49 23.94 23.58
C SER A 25 39.84 22.56 23.76
N ALA A 26 40.71 21.57 24.00
CA ALA A 26 40.49 20.31 24.71
C ALA A 26 39.25 19.46 24.39
N SER A 27 39.49 18.37 23.66
CA SER A 27 38.71 17.13 23.75
C SER A 27 38.78 16.52 25.16
N SER A 28 37.64 16.01 25.67
CA SER A 28 37.61 15.01 26.74
C SER A 28 36.56 13.95 26.41
N HIS A 29 37.00 12.69 26.33
CA HIS A 29 36.10 11.54 26.23
C HIS A 29 35.59 11.15 27.63
N SER A 30 34.33 10.72 27.72
CA SER A 30 33.86 9.89 28.85
C SER A 30 32.70 8.98 28.42
N ASP A 31 33.06 7.74 28.10
CA ASP A 31 32.31 6.52 28.42
C ASP A 31 30.87 6.39 27.91
N CYS A 32 30.73 6.01 26.63
CA CYS A 32 29.59 5.22 26.19
C CYS A 32 29.56 3.89 26.98
N ARG A 33 28.71 3.80 28.01
CA ARG A 33 28.48 2.54 28.75
C ARG A 33 27.87 1.48 27.85
N SER A 34 28.69 0.55 27.39
CA SER A 34 28.26 -0.65 26.67
C SER A 34 27.45 -1.59 27.59
N SER A 35 26.13 -1.45 27.59
CA SER A 35 25.22 -2.40 28.22
C SER A 35 25.11 -3.67 27.38
N THR A 36 26.08 -4.57 27.51
CA THR A 36 25.94 -5.95 27.03
C THR A 36 24.94 -6.71 27.90
N SER A 37 23.76 -7.01 27.37
CA SER A 37 22.79 -7.89 28.02
C SER A 37 22.16 -8.88 27.05
N SER A 38 22.54 -10.15 27.21
CA SER A 38 21.69 -11.33 26.98
C SER A 38 21.04 -11.49 25.60
N GLY A 39 21.66 -12.29 24.72
CA GLY A 39 21.02 -12.73 23.50
C GLY A 39 19.85 -13.69 23.76
N SER A 40 18.65 -13.33 23.31
CA SER A 40 17.71 -14.31 22.74
C SER A 40 18.09 -14.52 21.28
N GLY A 41 18.07 -15.77 20.79
CA GLY A 41 18.64 -16.12 19.50
C GLY A 41 18.07 -15.30 18.33
N GLU A 42 18.96 -14.80 17.46
CA GLU A 42 18.57 -14.20 16.18
C GLU A 42 17.92 -15.27 15.30
N LEU A 43 16.58 -15.32 15.33
CA LEU A 43 15.82 -15.80 14.18
C LEU A 43 16.31 -14.98 12.97
N PRO A 44 16.64 -15.63 11.84
CA PRO A 44 17.10 -14.90 10.66
C PRO A 44 16.00 -13.92 10.24
N SER A 45 16.30 -12.62 10.32
CA SER A 45 15.40 -11.57 9.87
C SER A 45 14.95 -11.88 8.45
N ASP A 46 13.64 -12.04 8.23
CA ASP A 46 13.11 -12.30 6.89
C ASP A 46 13.58 -11.14 5.99
N PRO A 47 14.27 -11.39 4.87
CA PRO A 47 14.79 -10.33 4.00
C PRO A 47 13.68 -9.44 3.40
N ASP A 48 12.41 -9.85 3.47
CA ASP A 48 11.26 -9.01 3.15
C ASP A 48 10.70 -8.19 4.34
N GLU A 49 11.21 -8.36 5.58
CA GLU A 49 10.74 -7.67 6.79
C GLU A 49 11.22 -6.20 6.89
N CYS A 50 11.01 -5.44 5.83
CA CYS A 50 11.40 -4.04 5.71
C CYS A 50 10.49 -3.12 6.58
N ARG A 51 10.61 -3.20 7.91
CA ARG A 51 9.81 -2.43 8.90
C ARG A 51 9.69 -0.94 8.55
N HIS A 52 10.81 -0.33 8.20
CA HIS A 52 10.92 1.08 7.79
C HIS A 52 10.20 1.47 6.48
N LEU A 53 9.84 0.51 5.60
CA LEU A 53 9.25 0.79 4.28
C LEU A 53 7.73 0.57 4.22
N GLY A 54 7.06 0.15 5.30
CA GLY A 54 5.62 -0.23 5.27
C GLY A 54 4.66 0.86 4.77
N HIS A 55 5.07 2.13 4.81
CA HIS A 55 4.33 3.28 4.27
C HIS A 55 4.75 3.66 2.83
N ILE A 56 5.97 3.30 2.40
CA ILE A 56 6.50 3.51 1.04
C ILE A 56 5.98 2.40 0.09
N GLU A 57 5.76 1.20 0.62
CA GLU A 57 5.26 0.04 -0.15
C GLU A 57 3.75 0.10 -0.46
N ALA A 58 3.02 1.16 -0.05
CA ALA A 58 1.57 1.28 -0.18
C ALA A 58 1.15 2.63 -0.80
N ILE A 59 1.08 2.67 -2.13
CA ILE A 59 0.91 3.91 -2.91
C ILE A 59 -0.59 4.19 -3.16
N PRO A 60 -1.15 5.35 -2.73
CA PRO A 60 -2.51 5.75 -3.09
C PRO A 60 -2.68 5.92 -4.61
N PHE A 61 -3.79 5.44 -5.18
CA PHE A 61 -4.02 5.56 -6.62
C PHE A 61 -4.35 6.98 -7.10
N GLY A 62 -4.85 7.84 -6.21
CA GLY A 62 -5.22 9.22 -6.52
C GLY A 62 -5.44 10.06 -5.27
N HIS A 63 -5.81 11.33 -5.46
CA HIS A 63 -6.19 12.21 -4.37
C HIS A 63 -7.56 11.79 -3.79
N ASN A 64 -7.70 11.82 -2.46
CA ASN A 64 -8.89 11.40 -1.72
C ASN A 64 -9.39 9.97 -2.09
N CYS A 65 -8.43 9.07 -2.32
CA CYS A 65 -8.63 7.65 -2.64
C CYS A 65 -8.13 6.80 -1.46
N ASN A 66 -8.92 5.82 -1.02
CA ASN A 66 -8.66 5.00 0.17
C ASN A 66 -7.76 3.79 -0.12
N VAL A 67 -7.95 3.18 -1.30
CA VAL A 67 -7.34 1.91 -1.71
C VAL A 67 -5.93 2.16 -2.24
N ARG A 68 -4.96 1.54 -1.57
CA ARG A 68 -3.53 1.68 -1.87
C ARG A 68 -3.03 0.49 -2.66
N ILE A 69 -2.29 0.74 -3.72
CA ILE A 69 -1.57 -0.30 -4.47
C ILE A 69 -0.36 -0.70 -3.64
N ILE A 70 -0.32 -1.95 -3.16
CA ILE A 70 0.77 -2.47 -2.33
C ILE A 70 1.77 -3.30 -3.14
N ARG A 71 3.04 -3.29 -2.72
CA ARG A 71 4.16 -3.93 -3.44
C ARG A 71 4.08 -5.46 -3.53
N ARG A 72 3.56 -6.12 -2.49
CA ARG A 72 3.30 -7.58 -2.46
C ARG A 72 2.14 -7.90 -1.53
N ALA A 73 1.36 -8.92 -1.88
CA ALA A 73 0.30 -9.46 -1.05
C ALA A 73 0.27 -11.00 -1.12
N ARG A 74 -0.34 -11.62 -0.12
CA ARG A 74 -0.66 -13.06 -0.07
C ARG A 74 -2.15 -13.25 0.20
N VAL A 75 -2.67 -14.45 -0.06
CA VAL A 75 -3.96 -14.90 0.47
C VAL A 75 -3.69 -15.84 1.65
N ALA A 76 -4.11 -15.45 2.84
CA ALA A 76 -4.23 -16.35 3.97
C ALA A 76 -5.52 -17.17 3.85
N TYR A 77 -5.51 -18.44 4.23
CA TYR A 77 -6.73 -19.25 4.40
C TYR A 77 -6.54 -20.33 5.47
N ASP A 78 -7.66 -20.72 6.08
CA ASP A 78 -7.80 -21.79 7.07
C ASP A 78 -8.97 -22.71 6.69
N GLU A 79 -9.53 -23.50 7.62
CA GLU A 79 -10.69 -24.37 7.33
C GLU A 79 -12.01 -23.60 7.16
N ASP A 80 -12.15 -22.41 7.76
CA ASP A 80 -13.39 -21.63 7.85
C ASP A 80 -13.43 -20.45 6.85
N ASN A 81 -12.31 -19.74 6.64
CA ASN A 81 -12.28 -18.51 5.85
C ASN A 81 -10.93 -18.27 5.12
N TRP A 82 -10.88 -17.20 4.33
CA TRP A 82 -9.67 -16.68 3.70
C TRP A 82 -9.65 -15.14 3.72
N PHE A 83 -8.49 -14.54 3.49
CA PHE A 83 -8.39 -13.09 3.33
C PHE A 83 -7.10 -12.68 2.59
N VAL A 84 -7.12 -11.51 1.96
CA VAL A 84 -5.94 -10.92 1.31
C VAL A 84 -5.16 -10.12 2.34
N MET A 85 -3.91 -10.51 2.59
CA MET A 85 -3.01 -9.81 3.51
C MET A 85 -1.86 -9.13 2.78
N ASN A 86 -1.43 -8.00 3.32
CA ASN A 86 -0.16 -7.36 2.93
C ASN A 86 1.02 -8.24 3.34
N TRP A 87 2.02 -8.38 2.47
CA TRP A 87 3.25 -9.13 2.77
C TRP A 87 4.07 -8.47 3.89
N ASN A 88 4.05 -7.13 3.96
CA ASN A 88 4.73 -6.38 5.01
C ASN A 88 3.83 -6.29 6.24
N PHE A 89 4.24 -6.92 7.34
CA PHE A 89 3.50 -6.90 8.61
C PHE A 89 3.34 -5.50 9.24
N TYR A 90 4.16 -4.53 8.82
CA TYR A 90 4.10 -3.12 9.26
C TYR A 90 3.38 -2.21 8.24
N GLY A 91 2.95 -2.75 7.10
CA GLY A 91 2.12 -2.05 6.12
C GLY A 91 0.62 -2.09 6.47
N PRO A 92 -0.21 -1.35 5.70
CA PRO A 92 -1.66 -1.32 5.90
C PRO A 92 -2.32 -2.70 5.73
N LYS A 93 -3.40 -2.92 6.49
CA LYS A 93 -4.12 -4.19 6.64
C LYS A 93 -5.43 -4.26 5.85
N VAL A 94 -6.13 -3.12 5.73
CA VAL A 94 -7.31 -2.89 4.87
C VAL A 94 -7.05 -1.75 3.89
N ASP A 95 -7.91 -1.67 2.87
CA ASP A 95 -7.85 -0.72 1.76
C ASP A 95 -6.50 -0.81 1.03
N ILE A 96 -6.22 -2.04 0.61
CA ILE A 96 -5.04 -2.50 -0.09
C ILE A 96 -5.43 -3.31 -1.33
N CYS A 97 -4.67 -3.16 -2.42
CA CYS A 97 -4.78 -4.02 -3.59
C CYS A 97 -3.42 -4.30 -4.23
N TYR A 98 -3.28 -5.46 -4.86
CA TYR A 98 -2.07 -5.95 -5.49
C TYR A 98 -2.40 -6.56 -6.85
N ARG A 99 -1.66 -6.13 -7.88
CA ARG A 99 -1.72 -6.76 -9.21
C ARG A 99 -0.82 -8.00 -9.20
N ILE A 100 -1.39 -9.17 -9.48
CA ILE A 100 -0.59 -10.38 -9.67
C ILE A 100 0.24 -10.20 -10.95
N PRO A 101 1.57 -10.42 -10.91
CA PRO A 101 2.42 -10.36 -12.11
C PRO A 101 1.96 -11.35 -13.18
N GLY A 102 1.59 -10.85 -14.36
CA GLY A 102 1.16 -11.67 -15.47
C GLY A 102 0.28 -10.95 -16.50
N PRO A 103 -0.03 -11.61 -17.63
CA PRO A 103 -0.76 -11.02 -18.74
C PRO A 103 -2.26 -10.84 -18.46
N LYS A 104 -2.84 -11.58 -17.50
CA LYS A 104 -4.30 -11.67 -17.28
C LYS A 104 -4.93 -10.43 -16.61
N ASN A 105 -4.13 -9.45 -16.17
CA ASN A 105 -4.55 -8.33 -15.30
C ASN A 105 -5.40 -8.80 -14.10
N THR A 106 -4.92 -9.82 -13.40
CA THR A 106 -5.55 -10.39 -12.20
C THR A 106 -5.09 -9.60 -10.97
N TRP A 107 -6.00 -9.35 -10.02
CA TRP A 107 -5.72 -8.60 -8.80
C TRP A 107 -6.20 -9.36 -7.56
N ILE A 108 -5.61 -9.06 -6.41
CA ILE A 108 -6.14 -9.40 -5.09
C ILE A 108 -6.23 -8.12 -4.23
N ALA A 109 -7.26 -8.00 -3.39
CA ALA A 109 -7.48 -6.82 -2.56
C ALA A 109 -8.22 -7.15 -1.27
N ARG A 110 -8.07 -6.30 -0.25
CA ARG A 110 -8.86 -6.29 0.99
C ARG A 110 -9.28 -4.86 1.27
N ILE A 111 -10.57 -4.61 1.41
CA ILE A 111 -11.13 -3.28 1.64
C ILE A 111 -12.00 -3.25 2.91
N SER A 112 -11.96 -2.15 3.65
CA SER A 112 -12.72 -1.96 4.90
C SER A 112 -14.23 -1.78 4.66
N SER A 113 -14.61 -1.34 3.46
CA SER A 113 -16.00 -1.06 3.10
C SER A 113 -16.26 -1.34 1.63
N ARG A 114 -17.46 -1.85 1.32
CA ARG A 114 -17.96 -2.00 -0.06
C ARG A 114 -18.03 -0.68 -0.83
N ALA A 115 -18.07 0.47 -0.15
CA ALA A 115 -17.96 1.78 -0.81
C ALA A 115 -16.64 1.92 -1.59
N ASN A 116 -15.56 1.28 -1.14
CA ASN A 116 -14.25 1.31 -1.79
C ASN A 116 -14.17 0.35 -3.01
N GLU A 117 -15.22 -0.45 -3.30
CA GLU A 117 -15.21 -1.36 -4.46
C GLU A 117 -15.24 -0.61 -5.81
N GLU A 118 -15.88 0.56 -5.89
CA GLU A 118 -15.82 1.40 -7.11
C GLU A 118 -14.38 1.90 -7.36
N GLU A 119 -13.67 2.29 -6.30
CA GLU A 119 -12.27 2.69 -6.41
C GLU A 119 -11.36 1.54 -6.85
N LEU A 120 -11.54 0.35 -6.26
CA LEU A 120 -10.87 -0.87 -6.70
C LEU A 120 -11.17 -1.20 -8.17
N LEU A 121 -12.42 -1.06 -8.63
CA LEU A 121 -12.81 -1.24 -10.02
C LEU A 121 -12.15 -0.23 -10.98
N ARG A 122 -11.97 1.03 -10.54
CA ARG A 122 -11.22 2.09 -11.26
C ARG A 122 -9.73 1.74 -11.35
N ILE A 123 -9.10 1.30 -10.25
CA ILE A 123 -7.69 0.85 -10.22
C ILE A 123 -7.47 -0.31 -11.19
N VAL A 124 -8.29 -1.37 -11.12
CA VAL A 124 -8.18 -2.52 -12.04
C VAL A 124 -8.39 -2.08 -13.50
N GLY A 125 -9.35 -1.19 -13.75
CA GLY A 125 -9.68 -0.68 -15.08
C GLY A 125 -8.62 0.22 -15.70
N HIS A 126 -7.90 1.00 -14.90
CA HIS A 126 -6.75 1.80 -15.33
C HIS A 126 -5.62 0.92 -15.89
N HIS A 127 -5.37 -0.22 -15.24
CA HIS A 127 -4.28 -1.14 -15.56
C HIS A 127 -4.62 -2.21 -16.62
N SER A 128 -5.87 -2.26 -17.07
CA SER A 128 -6.32 -3.10 -18.20
C SER A 128 -5.89 -2.50 -19.55
N SER A 129 -5.44 -3.36 -20.48
CA SER A 129 -5.31 -2.99 -21.89
C SER A 129 -6.65 -2.59 -22.51
N GLN A 130 -6.64 -1.93 -23.68
CA GLN A 130 -7.88 -1.53 -24.37
C GLN A 130 -8.77 -2.73 -24.76
N GLU A 131 -8.18 -3.92 -24.97
CA GLU A 131 -8.96 -5.17 -25.08
C GLU A 131 -9.56 -5.58 -23.74
N GLN A 132 -8.75 -5.62 -22.68
CA GLN A 132 -9.14 -6.09 -21.35
C GLN A 132 -10.21 -5.22 -20.69
N LYS A 133 -10.33 -3.95 -21.06
CA LYS A 133 -11.44 -3.08 -20.63
C LYS A 133 -12.82 -3.57 -21.09
N ARG A 134 -12.88 -4.41 -22.13
CA ARG A 134 -14.12 -5.07 -22.59
C ARG A 134 -14.34 -6.44 -21.94
N TRP A 135 -13.32 -7.03 -21.31
CA TRP A 135 -13.44 -8.38 -20.74
C TRP A 135 -14.35 -8.36 -19.51
N ASP A 136 -15.04 -9.47 -19.28
CA ASP A 136 -15.90 -9.62 -18.11
C ASP A 136 -15.01 -9.82 -16.86
N ARG A 137 -15.48 -9.40 -15.69
CA ARG A 137 -14.74 -9.53 -14.42
C ARG A 137 -15.44 -10.51 -13.49
N VAL A 138 -14.69 -11.45 -12.93
CA VAL A 138 -15.18 -12.34 -11.86
C VAL A 138 -14.48 -11.94 -10.57
N HIS A 139 -15.26 -11.49 -9.59
CA HIS A 139 -14.83 -11.15 -8.24
C HIS A 139 -15.19 -12.32 -7.33
N TYR A 140 -14.20 -13.14 -6.99
CA TYR A 140 -14.30 -14.14 -5.93
C TYR A 140 -14.13 -13.42 -4.59
N ILE A 141 -15.08 -13.57 -3.69
CA ILE A 141 -15.22 -12.73 -2.49
C ILE A 141 -15.52 -13.59 -1.26
N THR A 142 -14.97 -13.18 -0.13
CA THR A 142 -15.47 -13.49 1.20
C THR A 142 -15.63 -12.19 2.01
N SER A 143 -16.26 -12.29 3.17
CA SER A 143 -16.22 -11.25 4.20
C SER A 143 -15.51 -11.83 5.42
N GLU A 144 -14.65 -11.04 6.05
CA GLU A 144 -13.80 -11.51 7.14
C GLU A 144 -13.76 -10.50 8.28
N SER A 145 -13.51 -10.98 9.49
CA SER A 145 -13.03 -10.15 10.60
C SER A 145 -11.66 -10.69 11.00
N HIS A 146 -10.61 -9.90 10.78
CA HIS A 146 -9.23 -10.32 11.06
C HIS A 146 -8.48 -9.18 11.75
N MET A 147 -7.82 -9.50 12.87
CA MET A 147 -7.16 -8.53 13.78
C MET A 147 -8.09 -7.40 14.28
N GLY A 148 -9.41 -7.66 14.36
CA GLY A 148 -10.42 -6.68 14.76
C GLY A 148 -10.87 -5.73 13.65
N GLU A 149 -10.40 -5.94 12.41
CA GLU A 149 -10.88 -5.23 11.22
C GLU A 149 -11.89 -6.11 10.47
N ASP A 150 -13.16 -5.71 10.47
CA ASP A 150 -14.15 -6.20 9.53
C ASP A 150 -13.80 -5.69 8.12
N ALA A 151 -13.76 -6.60 7.15
CA ALA A 151 -13.32 -6.32 5.80
C ALA A 151 -13.98 -7.24 4.77
N VAL A 152 -13.74 -6.93 3.50
CA VAL A 152 -14.11 -7.77 2.36
C VAL A 152 -12.88 -8.03 1.50
N SER A 153 -12.47 -9.28 1.40
CA SER A 153 -11.41 -9.75 0.53
C SER A 153 -11.89 -10.16 -0.86
N PHE A 154 -11.09 -9.83 -1.87
CA PHE A 154 -11.39 -10.00 -3.29
C PHE A 154 -10.22 -10.69 -4.01
N ILE A 155 -10.55 -11.65 -4.87
CA ILE A 155 -9.69 -12.12 -5.97
C ILE A 155 -10.41 -11.79 -7.29
N ILE A 156 -9.79 -10.96 -8.12
CA ILE A 156 -10.38 -10.34 -9.32
C ILE A 156 -9.75 -10.92 -10.58
N GLU A 157 -10.54 -11.63 -11.38
CA GLU A 157 -10.13 -12.23 -12.65
C GLU A 157 -10.77 -11.51 -13.85
N CYS A 158 -9.97 -11.06 -14.81
CA CYS A 158 -10.47 -10.58 -16.12
C CYS A 158 -10.59 -11.76 -17.10
N VAL A 159 -11.78 -11.98 -17.67
CA VAL A 159 -12.12 -13.14 -18.50
C VAL A 159 -12.73 -12.69 -19.84
N LYS A 160 -12.11 -13.12 -20.95
CA LYS A 160 -12.59 -12.89 -22.34
C LYS A 160 -13.77 -13.83 -22.68
N ARG A 161 -14.86 -13.79 -21.89
CA ARG A 161 -16.02 -14.70 -22.02
C ARG A 161 -17.07 -14.18 -23.01
N THR A 162 -17.85 -13.16 -22.62
CA THR A 162 -18.78 -12.46 -23.51
C THR A 162 -18.16 -11.19 -24.09
N ALA A 163 -17.11 -10.67 -23.45
CA ALA A 163 -16.47 -9.40 -23.76
C ALA A 163 -17.46 -8.21 -23.76
N THR A 164 -18.40 -8.21 -22.82
CA THR A 164 -19.38 -7.12 -22.61
C THR A 164 -19.11 -6.31 -21.34
N GLY A 165 -17.96 -6.50 -20.69
CA GLY A 165 -17.56 -5.78 -19.48
C GLY A 165 -18.33 -6.15 -18.21
N ARG A 166 -19.03 -7.30 -18.19
CA ARG A 166 -19.92 -7.68 -17.08
C ARG A 166 -19.14 -8.00 -15.82
N LEU A 167 -19.62 -7.49 -14.68
CA LEU A 167 -19.12 -7.85 -13.36
C LEU A 167 -19.94 -9.03 -12.79
N PHE A 168 -19.25 -10.02 -12.22
CA PHE A 168 -19.83 -11.19 -11.56
C PHE A 168 -19.23 -11.36 -10.17
N HIS A 169 -20.01 -11.12 -9.12
CA HIS A 169 -19.63 -11.46 -7.75
C HIS A 169 -19.86 -12.95 -7.46
N LYS A 170 -18.97 -13.56 -6.68
CA LYS A 170 -19.09 -14.96 -6.20
C LYS A 170 -18.63 -15.05 -4.75
N ALA A 171 -19.57 -15.34 -3.84
CA ALA A 171 -19.21 -15.85 -2.52
C ALA A 171 -18.36 -17.12 -2.70
N THR A 172 -17.24 -17.19 -1.99
CA THR A 172 -16.18 -18.19 -2.20
C THR A 172 -15.61 -18.58 -0.84
N GLY A 173 -15.66 -19.87 -0.47
CA GLY A 173 -15.01 -20.37 0.75
C GLY A 173 -13.53 -20.71 0.54
N PRO A 174 -12.80 -21.04 1.63
CA PRO A 174 -11.37 -21.35 1.59
C PRO A 174 -11.05 -22.57 0.71
N GLU A 175 -11.97 -23.52 0.59
CA GLU A 175 -11.81 -24.78 -0.16
C GLU A 175 -11.67 -24.58 -1.69
N LYS A 176 -11.81 -23.34 -2.16
CA LYS A 176 -11.53 -22.94 -3.55
C LYS A 176 -10.17 -22.26 -3.73
N ILE A 177 -9.51 -21.84 -2.66
CA ILE A 177 -8.28 -21.02 -2.74
C ILE A 177 -7.12 -21.75 -3.41
N PRO A 178 -6.81 -23.03 -3.15
CA PRO A 178 -5.77 -23.75 -3.90
C PRO A 178 -6.04 -23.80 -5.42
N ALA A 179 -7.29 -24.00 -5.84
CA ALA A 179 -7.67 -24.03 -7.25
C ALA A 179 -7.67 -22.65 -7.93
N LEU A 180 -7.87 -21.56 -7.15
CA LEU A 180 -7.68 -20.19 -7.63
C LEU A 180 -6.18 -19.84 -7.71
N GLN A 181 -5.39 -20.25 -6.71
CA GLN A 181 -3.94 -20.06 -6.63
C GLN A 181 -3.23 -20.68 -7.83
N GLN A 182 -3.47 -21.97 -8.11
CA GLN A 182 -2.89 -22.69 -9.25
C GLN A 182 -3.21 -22.02 -10.61
N ARG A 183 -4.39 -21.39 -10.70
CA ARG A 183 -4.93 -20.81 -11.94
C ARG A 183 -4.51 -19.35 -12.18
N MET A 184 -4.09 -18.66 -11.13
CA MET A 184 -3.82 -17.20 -11.13
C MET A 184 -2.39 -16.81 -10.72
N GLY A 185 -1.70 -17.60 -9.90
CA GLY A 185 -0.32 -17.35 -9.48
C GLY A 185 -0.14 -16.33 -8.34
N PHE A 186 -1.16 -16.10 -7.52
CA PHE A 186 -0.96 -15.41 -6.23
C PHE A 186 -0.24 -16.31 -5.23
N GLN A 187 0.37 -15.70 -4.21
CA GLN A 187 1.04 -16.42 -3.12
C GLN A 187 0.03 -16.70 -2.00
N VAL A 188 0.15 -17.83 -1.32
CA VAL A 188 -0.74 -18.26 -0.23
C VAL A 188 0.02 -18.49 1.07
N ILE A 189 -0.71 -18.43 2.19
CA ILE A 189 -0.34 -19.02 3.47
C ILE A 189 -1.56 -19.83 3.95
N GLU A 190 -1.31 -21.05 4.42
CA GLU A 190 -2.26 -21.85 5.21
C GLU A 190 -1.96 -21.55 6.69
N VAL A 191 -2.98 -21.20 7.48
CA VAL A 191 -2.84 -20.54 8.80
C VAL A 191 -3.26 -21.44 9.95
#